data_AF-A0A9D8PMD0-F1
#
_entry.id   AF-A0A9D8PMD0-F1
#
_cell.length_a   1.000
_cell.length_b   1.000
_cell.length_c   1.000
_cell.angle_alpha   90.00
_cell.angle_beta   90.00
_cell.angle_gamma   90.00
#
_symmetry.space_group_name_H-M   'P 1'
#
loop_
_entity.id
_entity.type
_entity.pdbx_description
1 polymer ?
#
loop_
_entity_poly.entity_id
_entity_poly.type
_entity_poly.pdbx_seq_one_letter_code
_entity_poly.pdbx_strand_id
1 'polypeptide(L)' 'MLGLLGSCGGALLVAPVPSALAQVESFMLKSGSQVGPTTEVKPKNCVTAKDGTITCDTELINPAGNTLAKPQFTPFRN' A
#
# COMPACT_ATOMS: atom_id res chain seq x y z
N MET A 1 1.53 -19.54 55.47
CA MET A 1 0.21 -18.88 55.55
C MET A 1 0.10 -17.93 54.37
N LEU A 2 -0.02 -18.47 53.16
CA LEU A 2 -1.28 -18.60 52.41
C LEU A 2 -2.06 -17.27 52.35
N GLY A 3 -1.87 -16.51 51.28
CA GLY A 3 -2.64 -15.32 50.92
C GLY A 3 -2.86 -15.34 49.40
N LEU A 4 -4.12 -15.33 49.00
CA LEU A 4 -4.69 -15.82 47.75
C LEU A 4 -4.19 -15.13 46.46
N LEU A 5 -4.05 -15.96 45.42
CA LEU A 5 -4.09 -15.59 44.01
C LEU A 5 -5.42 -14.89 43.67
N GLY A 6 -5.37 -13.61 43.32
CA GLY A 6 -6.48 -12.89 42.69
C GLY A 6 -6.53 -13.22 41.20
N SER A 7 -7.19 -14.32 40.85
CA SER A 7 -7.51 -14.67 39.46
C SER A 7 -8.69 -13.81 39.00
N CYS A 8 -8.40 -12.67 38.36
CA CYS A 8 -9.40 -12.01 37.51
C CYS A 8 -9.57 -12.86 36.25
N GLY A 9 -10.60 -13.71 36.26
CA GLY A 9 -11.09 -14.40 35.09
C GLY A 9 -11.56 -13.39 34.05
N GLY A 10 -10.65 -12.95 33.19
CA GLY A 10 -10.97 -12.32 31.92
C GLY A 10 -10.94 -13.39 30.85
N ALA A 11 -12.10 -13.74 30.29
CA ALA A 11 -12.14 -14.51 29.06
C ALA A 11 -11.35 -13.72 28.00
N LEU A 12 -10.17 -14.22 27.62
CA LEU A 12 -9.37 -13.65 26.55
C LEU A 12 -10.11 -13.92 25.23
N LEU A 13 -10.97 -12.99 24.83
CA LEU A 13 -11.58 -12.99 23.51
C LEU A 13 -10.45 -12.72 22.50
N VAL A 14 -9.85 -13.79 21.99
CA VAL A 14 -8.97 -13.73 20.81
C VAL A 14 -9.87 -13.39 19.62
N ALA A 15 -10.12 -12.09 19.41
CA ALA A 15 -10.72 -11.63 18.18
C ALA A 15 -9.74 -11.96 17.03
N PRO A 16 -10.19 -12.61 15.95
CA PRO A 16 -9.36 -12.81 14.79
C PRO A 16 -8.96 -11.41 14.27
N VAL A 17 -7.67 -11.09 14.38
CA VAL A 17 -7.12 -9.90 13.74
C VAL A 17 -7.33 -10.10 12.24
N PRO A 18 -8.11 -9.25 11.56
CA PRO A 18 -8.26 -9.38 10.12
C PRO A 18 -6.86 -9.30 9.51
N SER A 19 -6.49 -10.31 8.73
CA SER A 19 -5.29 -10.30 7.91
C SER A 19 -5.27 -8.98 7.16
N ALA A 20 -4.23 -8.16 7.37
CA ALA A 20 -4.10 -6.88 6.68
C ALA A 20 -4.16 -7.16 5.17
N LEU A 21 -5.30 -6.81 4.54
CA LEU A 21 -5.41 -6.93 3.10
C LEU A 21 -4.44 -5.91 2.50
N ALA A 22 -3.57 -6.35 1.61
CA ALA A 22 -2.70 -5.44 0.87
C ALA A 22 -3.58 -4.48 0.07
N GLN A 23 -3.30 -3.18 0.21
CA GLN A 23 -4.07 -2.15 -0.47
C GLN A 23 -3.71 -2.23 -1.95
N VAL A 24 -4.71 -2.51 -2.79
CA VAL A 24 -4.53 -2.56 -4.24
C VAL A 24 -4.84 -1.18 -4.80
N GLU A 25 -3.80 -0.46 -5.19
CA GLU A 25 -3.93 0.85 -5.84
C GLU A 25 -3.65 0.72 -7.35
N SER A 26 -4.39 1.47 -8.15
CA SER A 26 -4.15 1.61 -9.59
C SER A 26 -3.80 3.05 -9.90
N PHE A 27 -2.74 3.25 -10.68
CA PHE A 27 -2.22 4.58 -11.00
C PHE A 27 -2.48 4.90 -12.47
N MET A 28 -3.13 6.04 -12.72
CA MET A 28 -3.31 6.51 -14.09
C MET A 28 -2.01 7.08 -14.64
N LEU A 29 -1.49 6.43 -15.69
CA LEU A 29 -0.36 6.94 -16.45
C LEU A 29 -0.78 8.18 -17.25
N LYS A 30 0.15 9.15 -17.38
CA LYS A 30 -0.05 10.31 -18.26
C LYS A 30 -0.16 9.84 -19.72
N SER A 31 -1.04 10.47 -20.50
CA SER A 31 -1.17 10.19 -21.93
C SER A 31 0.16 10.38 -22.67
N GLY A 32 0.52 9.42 -23.52
CA GLY A 32 1.79 9.41 -24.26
C GLY A 32 3.01 9.05 -23.41
N SER A 33 2.84 8.69 -22.13
CA SER A 33 3.93 8.23 -21.29
C SER A 33 4.44 6.86 -21.75
N GLN A 34 5.75 6.67 -21.68
CA GLN A 34 6.46 5.43 -22.03
C GLN A 34 6.82 4.65 -20.75
N VAL A 35 5.82 4.31 -19.95
CA VAL A 35 6.01 3.53 -18.72
C VAL A 35 5.70 2.07 -19.02
N GLY A 36 6.62 1.18 -18.64
CA GLY A 36 6.47 -0.26 -18.80
C GLY A 36 5.36 -0.86 -17.92
N PRO A 37 4.98 -2.12 -18.15
CA PRO A 37 3.86 -2.76 -17.44
C PRO A 37 4.13 -2.98 -15.94
N THR A 38 5.38 -3.01 -15.52
CA THR A 38 5.80 -3.30 -14.14
C THR A 38 5.97 -2.02 -13.35
N THR A 39 4.90 -1.47 -12.78
CA THR A 39 5.00 -0.39 -11.78
C THR A 39 5.22 -0.98 -10.39
N GLU A 40 6.24 -0.51 -9.67
CA GLU A 40 6.53 -0.94 -8.29
C GLU A 40 6.26 0.22 -7.31
N VAL A 41 5.58 -0.06 -6.21
CA VAL A 41 5.41 0.89 -5.10
C VAL A 41 6.50 0.64 -4.07
N LYS A 42 7.39 1.62 -3.87
CA LYS A 42 8.43 1.56 -2.84
C LYS A 42 8.07 2.45 -1.66
N PRO A 43 8.06 1.90 -0.43
CA PRO A 43 7.97 2.72 0.78
C PRO A 43 9.22 3.57 0.94
N LYS A 44 9.06 4.81 1.40
CA LYS A 44 10.14 5.71 1.80
C LYS A 44 9.78 6.46 3.06
N ASN A 45 10.77 7.04 3.73
CA ASN A 45 10.58 7.90 4.91
C ASN A 45 9.69 7.28 6.01
N CYS A 46 9.85 5.97 6.27
CA CYS A 46 9.03 5.28 7.27
C CYS A 46 9.29 5.80 8.69
N VAL A 47 8.24 6.13 9.42
CA VAL A 47 8.27 6.62 10.80
C VAL A 47 7.43 5.71 11.70
N THR A 48 7.98 5.33 12.85
CA THR A 48 7.26 4.53 13.86
C THR A 48 6.67 5.46 14.91
N ALA A 49 5.35 5.38 15.12
CA ALA A 49 4.65 6.14 16.14
C ALA A 49 4.71 5.43 17.50
N LYS A 50 4.33 6.15 18.57
CA LYS A 50 4.41 5.67 19.97
C LYS A 50 3.50 4.47 20.24
N ASP A 51 2.47 4.28 19.43
CA ASP A 51 1.56 3.14 19.46
C ASP A 51 2.08 1.91 18.69
N GLY A 52 3.30 1.99 18.14
CA GLY A 52 3.92 0.91 17.38
C GLY A 52 3.51 0.85 15.90
N THR A 53 2.67 1.78 15.43
CA THR A 53 2.28 1.83 14.02
C THR A 53 3.41 2.41 13.16
N ILE A 54 3.53 1.91 11.93
CA ILE A 54 4.54 2.38 10.96
C ILE A 54 3.81 3.09 9.82
N THR A 55 4.18 4.34 9.58
CA THR A 55 3.68 5.15 8.46
C THR A 55 4.83 5.45 7.51
N CYS A 56 4.65 5.21 6.22
CA CYS A 56 5.64 5.49 5.18
C CYS A 56 5.04 6.35 4.06
N ASP A 57 5.84 7.22 3.46
CA ASP A 57 5.53 7.80 2.17
C ASP A 57 5.63 6.71 1.08
N THR A 58 4.94 6.89 -0.05
CA THR A 58 5.02 5.99 -1.19
C THR A 58 5.71 6.66 -2.38
N GLU A 59 6.48 5.88 -3.14
CA GLU A 59 7.07 6.29 -4.40
C GLU A 59 6.81 5.25 -5.48
N LEU A 60 6.41 5.71 -6.66
CA LEU A 60 6.18 4.86 -7.82
C LEU A 60 7.44 4.78 -8.68
N ILE A 61 8.00 3.57 -8.76
CA ILE A 61 9.10 3.26 -9.67
C ILE A 61 8.50 2.72 -10.96
N ASN A 62 8.61 3.52 -12.00
CA ASN A 62 8.07 3.26 -13.33
C ASN A 62 9.23 2.95 -14.29
N PRO A 63 9.46 1.69 -14.68
CA PRO A 63 10.48 1.36 -15.67
C PRO A 63 10.11 1.94 -17.03
N ALA A 64 11.11 2.13 -17.88
CA ALA A 64 10.88 2.55 -19.26
C ALA A 64 10.08 1.47 -20.02
N GLY A 65 9.07 1.90 -20.75
CA GLY A 65 8.28 1.09 -21.66
C GLY A 65 8.50 1.52 -23.11
N ASN A 66 8.26 0.61 -24.03
CA ASN A 66 8.28 0.84 -25.48
C ASN A 66 6.88 1.09 -26.06
N THR A 67 5.84 1.03 -25.23
CA THR A 67 4.45 1.22 -25.62
C THR A 67 3.92 2.51 -24.99
N LEU A 68 3.26 3.34 -25.79
CA LEU A 68 2.63 4.57 -25.30
C LEU A 68 1.41 4.24 -24.45
N ALA A 69 1.33 4.84 -23.27
CA ALA A 69 0.13 4.88 -22.46
C ALA A 69 -0.94 5.71 -23.19
N LYS A 70 -1.84 5.02 -23.90
CA LYS A 70 -2.91 5.53 -24.78
C LYS A 70 -2.41 6.15 -26.10
N PRO A 71 -2.98 5.76 -27.26
CA PRO A 71 -2.63 6.37 -28.55
C PRO A 71 -3.00 7.86 -28.57
N GLN A 72 -2.11 8.69 -29.14
CA GLN A 72 -2.39 10.10 -29.39
C GLN A 72 -3.47 10.20 -30.46
N PHE A 73 -4.67 10.64 -30.07
CA PHE A 73 -5.76 10.86 -31.02
C PHE A 73 -5.49 12.14 -31.80
N THR A 74 -5.24 12.00 -33.10
CA THR A 74 -5.15 13.14 -34.01
C THR A 74 -6.41 13.13 -34.88
N PRO A 75 -7.36 14.06 -34.70
CA PRO A 75 -8.54 14.12 -35.54
C PRO A 75 -8.14 14.39 -37.00
N PHE A 76 -8.94 13.88 -37.94
CA PHE A 76 -8.71 14.01 -39.38
C PHE A 76 -8.42 15.48 -39.76
N ARG A 77 -7.38 15.69 -40.57
CA ARG A 77 -7.08 16.98 -41.17
C ARG A 77 -7.96 17.12 -42.43
N ASN A 78 -8.91 18.05 -42.37
CA ASN A 78 -9.77 18.42 -43.50
C ASN A 78 -9.00 19.28 -44.50
#